data_AF-A0A2M8HJC3-F1
#
_entry.id   AF-A0A2M8HJC3-F1
#
_cell.length_a   1.000
_cell.length_b   1.000
_cell.length_c   1.000
_cell.angle_alpha   90.00
_cell.angle_beta   90.00
_cell.angle_gamma   90.00
#
_symmetry.space_group_name_H-M   'P 1'
#
loop_
_entity.id
_entity.type
_entity.pdbx_description
1 polymer ?
#
loop_
_entity_poly.entity_id
_entity_poly.type
_entity_poly.pdbx_seq_one_letter_code
_entity_poly.pdbx_strand_id
1 'polypeptide(L)'
;MKKSAAVLFLFLSFPIFIHARDDFHFPLEDMIFFEKIILDFYSGDQLKADAISNLESRCRFKDYASGLSCANLAILYNSESDYPRAYTAAALAYKKEPSDNYYRNLFQNLALKSGNLKDLERRMGKSGEIPVLYLRAIQDCNEANPENAIGTIRILVSKKLLTKQQFQNGIFAECLSGYPSWKKELMEAAISNPISYQKLLEDEIDASHSHKEIWDMKYARKELEQKNDPLPEPNKKLTEIWVNFKSAIQSGKSAQANQELVKLQSELKSLKAKGGKSKIIAESIELAIGLILKQDKDFAPKASKMGIVW
;
A
#
# COMPACT_ATOMS: atom_id res chain seq x y z
N MET A 1 6.99 -41.39 50.41
CA MET A 1 6.24 -41.29 49.14
C MET A 1 5.87 -39.83 48.92
N LYS A 2 6.29 -39.28 47.77
CA LYS A 2 5.73 -38.17 46.95
C LYS A 2 5.05 -36.98 47.65
N LYS A 3 5.26 -35.71 47.29
CA LYS A 3 6.10 -34.93 46.35
C LYS A 3 5.81 -33.46 46.76
N SER A 4 6.81 -32.68 47.15
CA SER A 4 7.50 -31.67 46.33
C SER A 4 6.85 -30.27 46.29
N ALA A 5 7.53 -29.37 46.98
CA ALA A 5 7.97 -28.03 46.55
C ALA A 5 6.91 -26.99 46.17
N ALA A 6 6.72 -26.06 47.12
CA ALA A 6 6.44 -24.67 46.83
C ALA A 6 7.55 -24.12 45.91
N VAL A 7 7.18 -23.73 44.69
CA VAL A 7 8.01 -22.88 43.83
C VAL A 7 7.35 -21.51 43.80
N LEU A 8 8.01 -20.57 44.46
CA LEU A 8 7.81 -19.13 44.32
C LEU A 8 7.90 -18.78 42.82
N PHE A 9 6.79 -18.38 42.22
CA PHE A 9 6.84 -17.63 40.95
C PHE A 9 6.82 -16.13 41.29
N LEU A 10 8.02 -15.60 41.51
CA LEU A 10 8.30 -14.17 41.33
C LEU A 10 8.17 -13.86 39.83
N PHE A 11 6.97 -13.54 39.38
CA PHE A 11 6.83 -12.76 38.15
C PHE A 11 7.20 -11.31 38.50
N LEU A 12 8.51 -11.05 38.43
CA LEU A 12 9.02 -9.73 38.09
C LEU A 12 8.27 -9.31 36.82
N SER A 13 7.35 -8.38 37.00
CA SER A 13 6.74 -7.58 35.94
C SER A 13 7.89 -6.81 35.29
N PHE A 14 8.58 -7.46 34.36
CA PHE A 14 9.33 -6.76 33.35
C PHE A 14 8.33 -5.85 32.64
N PRO A 15 8.48 -4.51 32.68
CA PRO A 15 7.85 -3.71 31.66
C PRO A 15 8.43 -4.24 30.34
N ILE A 16 7.58 -4.90 29.56
CA ILE A 16 7.84 -5.05 28.15
C ILE A 16 7.89 -3.61 27.63
N PHE A 17 9.08 -3.05 27.57
CA PHE A 17 9.40 -1.95 26.70
C PHE A 17 9.15 -2.49 25.29
N ILE A 18 7.89 -2.41 24.86
CA ILE A 18 7.59 -2.19 23.45
C ILE A 18 8.31 -0.87 23.18
N HIS A 19 9.49 -0.95 22.58
CA HIS A 19 10.06 0.18 21.87
C HIS A 19 9.07 0.48 20.74
N ALA A 20 8.02 1.23 21.06
CA ALA A 20 7.34 2.03 20.07
C ALA A 20 8.44 2.86 19.42
N ARG A 21 8.69 2.62 18.13
CA ARG A 21 9.47 3.53 17.29
C ARG A 21 8.67 4.83 17.23
N ASP A 22 8.82 5.68 18.24
CA ASP A 22 7.99 6.86 18.48
C ASP A 22 8.33 8.08 17.59
N ASP A 23 9.25 7.96 16.63
CA ASP A 23 9.67 9.11 15.80
C ASP A 23 9.35 8.95 14.30
N PHE A 24 8.31 8.20 13.93
CA PHE A 24 7.75 8.35 12.58
C PHE A 24 6.79 9.53 12.57
N HIS A 25 7.29 10.73 12.25
CA HIS A 25 6.42 11.80 11.78
C HIS A 25 6.13 11.55 10.30
N PHE A 26 4.90 11.17 9.99
CA PHE A 26 4.46 11.11 8.60
C PHE A 26 4.63 12.47 7.90
N PRO A 27 5.16 12.50 6.68
CA PRO A 27 5.15 13.70 5.85
C PRO A 27 3.71 14.20 5.62
N LEU A 28 3.57 15.51 5.37
CA LEU A 28 2.27 16.17 5.12
C LEU A 28 1.50 15.51 3.96
N GLU A 29 2.24 14.92 3.04
CA GLU A 29 1.80 14.13 1.90
C GLU A 29 0.96 12.91 2.30
N ASP A 30 1.28 12.27 3.42
CA ASP A 30 0.58 11.10 3.92
C ASP A 30 -0.73 11.49 4.59
N MET A 31 -0.72 12.64 5.26
CA MET A 31 -1.90 13.20 5.88
C MET A 31 -2.97 13.58 4.86
N ILE A 32 -2.54 14.13 3.72
CA ILE A 32 -3.44 14.42 2.59
C ILE A 32 -4.02 13.14 1.99
N PHE A 33 -3.23 12.06 1.94
CA PHE A 33 -3.72 10.76 1.49
C PHE A 33 -4.74 10.17 2.48
N PHE A 34 -4.47 10.19 3.79
CA PHE A 34 -5.43 9.74 4.82
C PHE A 34 -6.70 10.58 4.81
N GLU A 35 -6.59 11.89 4.58
CA GLU A 35 -7.74 12.76 4.42
C GLU A 35 -8.57 12.38 3.18
N LYS A 36 -7.90 12.10 2.05
CA LYS A 36 -8.56 11.60 0.84
C LYS A 36 -9.29 10.28 1.08
N ILE A 37 -8.73 9.36 1.90
CA ILE A 37 -9.39 8.10 2.27
C ILE A 37 -10.72 8.38 2.97
N ILE A 38 -10.72 9.27 3.97
CA ILE A 38 -11.93 9.65 4.71
C ILE A 38 -12.98 10.24 3.75
N LEU A 39 -12.53 11.10 2.82
CA LEU A 39 -13.40 11.74 1.83
C LEU A 39 -13.91 10.78 0.76
N ASP A 40 -13.14 9.72 0.43
CA ASP A 40 -13.50 8.75 -0.60
C ASP A 40 -14.75 7.94 -0.27
N PHE A 41 -14.95 7.62 1.01
CA PHE A 41 -16.07 6.80 1.44
C PHE A 41 -17.35 7.58 1.65
N TYR A 42 -17.25 8.85 2.08
CA TYR A 42 -18.41 9.52 2.67
C TYR A 42 -18.65 10.96 2.19
N SER A 43 -17.73 11.56 1.42
CA SER A 43 -17.90 12.92 0.87
C SER A 43 -18.48 12.93 -0.55
N GLY A 44 -18.82 14.12 -1.04
CA GLY A 44 -19.25 14.33 -2.44
C GLY A 44 -18.07 14.48 -3.41
N ASP A 45 -18.36 14.27 -4.70
CA ASP A 45 -17.37 14.22 -5.79
C ASP A 45 -16.43 15.44 -5.84
N GLN A 46 -16.93 16.63 -5.53
CA GLN A 46 -16.14 17.87 -5.56
C GLN A 46 -15.02 17.88 -4.50
N LEU A 47 -15.34 17.56 -3.24
CA LEU A 47 -14.35 17.54 -2.16
C LEU A 47 -13.31 16.44 -2.38
N LYS A 48 -13.77 15.32 -2.93
CA LYS A 48 -12.90 14.23 -3.38
C LYS A 48 -11.93 14.73 -4.45
N ALA A 49 -12.42 15.44 -5.47
CA ALA A 49 -11.62 15.97 -6.56
C ALA A 49 -10.58 16.99 -6.07
N ASP A 50 -10.94 17.87 -5.14
CA ASP A 50 -10.02 18.87 -4.58
C ASP A 50 -8.85 18.21 -3.82
N ALA A 51 -9.13 17.18 -3.02
CA ALA A 51 -8.10 16.42 -2.31
C ALA A 51 -7.15 15.70 -3.27
N ILE A 52 -7.67 15.10 -4.36
CA ILE A 52 -6.85 14.49 -5.41
C ILE A 52 -5.99 15.55 -6.10
N SER A 53 -6.57 16.68 -6.48
CA SER A 53 -5.87 17.80 -7.13
C SER A 53 -4.69 18.31 -6.29
N ASN A 54 -4.88 18.42 -4.97
CA ASN A 54 -3.82 18.78 -4.04
C ASN A 54 -2.69 17.75 -3.98
N LEU A 55 -3.02 16.45 -3.96
CA LEU A 55 -2.03 15.38 -3.98
C LEU A 55 -1.26 15.34 -5.31
N GLU A 56 -1.95 15.51 -6.43
CA GLU A 56 -1.34 15.62 -7.77
C GLU A 56 -0.39 16.81 -7.86
N SER A 57 -0.84 17.97 -7.39
CA SER A 57 -0.06 19.20 -7.33
C SER A 57 1.26 18.98 -6.60
N ARG A 58 1.21 18.40 -5.39
CA ARG A 58 2.40 18.10 -4.57
C ARG A 58 3.33 17.07 -5.19
N CYS A 59 2.79 16.04 -5.83
CA CYS A 59 3.61 15.10 -6.60
C CYS A 59 4.42 15.82 -7.70
N ARG A 60 3.79 16.76 -8.43
CA ARG A 60 4.42 17.48 -9.55
C ARG A 60 5.48 18.50 -9.12
N PHE A 61 5.31 19.16 -7.97
CA PHE A 61 6.23 20.20 -7.52
C PHE A 61 7.58 19.61 -7.06
N LYS A 62 8.68 20.25 -7.48
CA LYS A 62 10.06 19.82 -7.20
C LYS A 62 10.48 20.09 -5.75
N ASP A 63 9.88 21.06 -5.10
CA ASP A 63 10.27 21.51 -3.75
C ASP A 63 9.89 20.48 -2.66
N TYR A 64 8.96 19.57 -2.98
CA TYR A 64 8.73 18.37 -2.19
C TYR A 64 9.75 17.32 -2.60
N ALA A 65 10.83 17.25 -1.82
CA ALA A 65 11.95 16.34 -2.05
C ALA A 65 11.52 14.86 -2.07
N SER A 66 10.44 14.52 -1.37
CA SER A 66 10.03 13.12 -1.25
C SER A 66 9.21 12.60 -2.43
N GLY A 67 9.51 11.35 -2.82
CA GLY A 67 8.73 10.55 -3.78
C GLY A 67 7.34 10.14 -3.28
N LEU A 68 7.06 10.35 -2.00
CA LEU A 68 5.89 9.81 -1.30
C LEU A 68 4.54 10.28 -1.84
N SER A 69 4.36 11.58 -2.11
CA SER A 69 3.13 12.09 -2.77
C SER A 69 2.84 11.36 -4.08
N CYS A 70 3.90 11.09 -4.85
CA CYS A 70 3.76 10.41 -6.13
C CYS A 70 3.49 8.92 -5.96
N ALA A 71 4.05 8.28 -4.93
CA ALA A 71 3.74 6.90 -4.61
C ALA A 71 2.28 6.74 -4.15
N ASN A 72 1.81 7.63 -3.27
CA ASN A 72 0.43 7.67 -2.78
C ASN A 72 -0.55 7.85 -3.94
N LEU A 73 -0.22 8.76 -4.86
CA LEU A 73 -0.99 8.98 -6.08
C LEU A 73 -0.98 7.76 -7.01
N ALA A 74 0.16 7.07 -7.14
CA ALA A 74 0.27 5.86 -7.93
C ALA A 74 -0.57 4.71 -7.37
N ILE A 75 -0.57 4.52 -6.04
CA ILE A 75 -1.43 3.54 -5.36
C ILE A 75 -2.91 3.87 -5.60
N LEU A 76 -3.29 5.15 -5.44
CA LEU A 76 -4.64 5.61 -5.68
C LEU A 76 -5.11 5.27 -7.10
N TYR A 77 -4.39 5.70 -8.13
CA TYR A 77 -4.75 5.41 -9.51
C TYR A 77 -4.73 3.90 -9.82
N ASN A 78 -3.80 3.15 -9.25
CA ASN A 78 -3.79 1.69 -9.38
C ASN A 78 -5.03 1.06 -8.75
N SER A 79 -5.55 1.62 -7.65
CA SER A 79 -6.80 1.18 -7.02
C SER A 79 -8.02 1.43 -7.91
N GLU A 80 -8.03 2.54 -8.65
CA GLU A 80 -9.06 2.90 -9.61
C GLU A 80 -8.87 2.19 -10.97
N SER A 81 -7.90 1.27 -11.06
CA SER A 81 -7.50 0.58 -12.29
C SER A 81 -7.05 1.51 -13.42
N ASP A 82 -6.68 2.75 -13.09
CA ASP A 82 -6.05 3.69 -14.01
C ASP A 82 -4.54 3.44 -14.05
N TYR A 83 -4.16 2.36 -14.72
CA TYR A 83 -2.75 1.95 -14.82
C TYR A 83 -1.86 2.98 -15.52
N PRO A 84 -2.29 3.72 -16.57
CA PRO A 84 -1.47 4.77 -17.18
C PRO A 84 -1.12 5.92 -16.23
N ARG A 85 -2.09 6.46 -15.48
CA ARG A 85 -1.81 7.52 -14.50
C ARG A 85 -1.02 6.98 -13.31
N ALA A 86 -1.34 5.77 -12.86
CA ALA A 86 -0.59 5.09 -11.80
C ALA A 86 0.89 4.94 -12.15
N TYR A 87 1.18 4.44 -13.37
CA TYR A 87 2.53 4.29 -13.88
C TYR A 87 3.29 5.62 -13.90
N THR A 88 2.65 6.68 -14.40
CA THR A 88 3.26 8.02 -14.47
C THR A 88 3.64 8.54 -13.09
N ALA A 89 2.74 8.39 -12.11
CA ALA A 89 3.00 8.79 -10.73
C ALA A 89 4.12 7.94 -10.09
N ALA A 90 4.14 6.63 -10.28
CA ALA A 90 5.21 5.77 -9.76
C ALA A 90 6.58 6.07 -10.38
N ALA A 91 6.62 6.41 -11.68
CA ALA A 91 7.83 6.85 -12.35
C ALA A 91 8.39 8.15 -11.73
N LEU A 92 7.50 9.07 -11.30
CA LEU A 92 7.90 10.29 -10.60
C LEU A 92 8.40 10.00 -9.19
N ALA A 93 7.76 9.08 -8.46
CA ALA A 93 8.23 8.65 -7.13
C ALA A 93 9.65 8.09 -7.21
N TYR A 94 9.88 7.14 -8.12
CA TYR A 94 11.21 6.55 -8.37
C TYR A 94 12.22 7.60 -8.82
N LYS A 95 11.83 8.56 -9.67
CA LYS A 95 12.72 9.64 -10.10
C LYS A 95 13.18 10.53 -8.94
N LYS A 96 12.31 10.79 -7.97
CA LYS A 96 12.63 11.60 -6.79
C LYS A 96 13.57 10.86 -5.83
N GLU A 97 13.34 9.57 -5.62
CA GLU A 97 14.13 8.75 -4.69
C GLU A 97 14.47 7.37 -5.32
N PRO A 98 15.48 7.30 -6.22
CA PRO A 98 15.77 6.07 -6.98
C PRO A 98 16.43 4.96 -6.15
N SER A 99 16.98 5.30 -4.98
CA SER A 99 17.50 4.34 -4.01
C SER A 99 16.41 3.66 -3.19
N ASP A 100 15.19 4.18 -3.21
CA ASP A 100 14.07 3.60 -2.49
C ASP A 100 13.56 2.34 -3.21
N ASN A 101 13.68 1.20 -2.52
CA ASN A 101 13.29 -0.10 -3.07
C ASN A 101 11.78 -0.18 -3.30
N TYR A 102 10.96 0.48 -2.45
CA TYR A 102 9.52 0.47 -2.57
C TYR A 102 9.07 1.24 -3.82
N TYR A 103 9.57 2.45 -4.07
CA TYR A 103 9.22 3.20 -5.27
C TYR A 103 9.69 2.51 -6.54
N ARG A 104 10.88 1.87 -6.49
CA ARG A 104 11.39 1.06 -7.60
C ARG A 104 10.44 -0.11 -7.91
N ASN A 105 10.01 -0.85 -6.90
CA ASN A 105 9.15 -2.01 -7.06
C ASN A 105 7.73 -1.60 -7.50
N LEU A 106 7.20 -0.50 -6.95
CA LEU A 106 5.92 0.09 -7.36
C LEU A 106 5.95 0.47 -8.85
N PHE A 107 7.02 1.13 -9.29
CA PHE A 107 7.22 1.52 -10.67
C PHE A 107 7.30 0.32 -11.62
N GLN A 108 8.07 -0.72 -11.26
CA GLN A 108 8.17 -1.97 -12.01
C GLN A 108 6.83 -2.69 -12.15
N ASN A 109 6.09 -2.86 -11.04
CA ASN A 109 4.79 -3.51 -11.04
C ASN A 109 3.77 -2.76 -11.91
N LEU A 110 3.76 -1.43 -11.84
CA LEU A 110 2.84 -0.62 -12.64
C LEU A 110 3.26 -0.54 -14.10
N ALA A 111 4.55 -0.71 -14.43
CA ALA A 111 4.99 -0.87 -15.80
C ALA A 111 4.38 -2.12 -16.45
N LEU A 112 4.36 -3.25 -15.72
CA LEU A 112 3.74 -4.48 -16.20
C LEU A 112 2.23 -4.29 -16.42
N LYS A 113 1.50 -3.75 -15.43
CA LYS A 113 0.05 -3.55 -15.53
C LYS A 113 -0.37 -2.55 -16.61
N SER A 114 0.47 -1.56 -16.90
CA SER A 114 0.20 -0.52 -17.90
C SER A 114 0.76 -0.82 -19.29
N GLY A 115 1.49 -1.93 -19.48
CA GLY A 115 2.14 -2.28 -20.74
C GLY A 115 3.37 -1.42 -21.09
N ASN A 116 3.95 -0.70 -20.12
CA ASN A 116 5.03 0.27 -20.33
C ASN A 116 6.44 -0.29 -20.05
N LEU A 117 6.68 -1.59 -20.28
CA LEU A 117 7.99 -2.21 -20.00
C LEU A 117 9.15 -1.59 -20.81
N LYS A 118 8.90 -1.13 -22.04
CA LYS A 118 9.92 -0.44 -22.85
C LYS A 118 10.33 0.91 -22.23
N ASP A 119 9.37 1.64 -21.65
CA ASP A 119 9.66 2.91 -20.98
C ASP A 119 10.33 2.69 -19.62
N LEU A 120 9.97 1.61 -18.91
CA LEU A 120 10.66 1.18 -17.69
C LEU A 120 12.16 0.94 -17.95
N GLU A 121 12.49 0.17 -19.00
CA GLU A 121 13.86 -0.12 -19.41
C GLU A 121 14.67 1.16 -19.65
N ARG A 122 14.07 2.11 -20.40
CA ARG A 122 14.68 3.41 -20.68
C ARG A 122 14.95 4.22 -19.41
N ARG A 123 14.01 4.23 -18.46
CA ARG A 123 14.08 5.07 -17.24
C ARG A 123 14.96 4.48 -16.14
N MET A 124 15.07 3.15 -16.06
CA MET A 124 15.93 2.47 -15.10
C MET A 124 17.37 2.26 -15.61
N GLY A 125 17.59 2.39 -16.92
CA GLY A 125 18.90 2.14 -17.53
C GLY A 125 19.40 0.73 -17.24
N LYS A 126 20.70 0.59 -16.93
CA LYS A 126 21.31 -0.72 -16.65
C LYS A 126 20.65 -1.47 -15.47
N SER A 127 20.13 -0.74 -14.48
CA SER A 127 19.45 -1.36 -13.33
C SER A 127 18.11 -2.01 -13.68
N GLY A 128 17.54 -1.65 -14.84
CA GLY A 128 16.27 -2.18 -15.33
C GLY A 128 16.39 -3.45 -16.16
N GLU A 129 17.59 -3.85 -16.60
CA GLU A 129 17.77 -4.97 -17.55
C GLU A 129 17.15 -6.27 -17.01
N ILE A 130 17.51 -6.68 -15.79
CA ILE A 130 17.01 -7.91 -15.17
C ILE A 130 15.51 -7.81 -14.85
N PRO A 131 15.01 -6.76 -14.17
CA PRO A 131 13.59 -6.61 -13.92
C PRO A 131 12.74 -6.61 -15.20
N VAL A 132 13.17 -5.93 -16.26
CA VAL A 132 12.44 -5.88 -17.53
C VAL A 132 12.39 -7.24 -18.19
N LEU A 133 13.50 -8.00 -18.21
CA LEU A 133 13.50 -9.37 -18.72
C LEU A 133 12.52 -10.25 -17.93
N TYR A 134 12.53 -10.16 -16.60
CA TYR A 134 11.62 -10.91 -15.75
C TYR A 134 10.16 -10.55 -16.00
N LEU A 135 9.83 -9.26 -16.03
CA LEU A 135 8.47 -8.77 -16.26
C LEU A 135 7.99 -9.07 -17.68
N ARG A 136 8.87 -9.07 -18.68
CA ARG A 136 8.54 -9.43 -20.06
C ARG A 136 8.17 -10.90 -20.17
N ALA A 137 8.93 -11.79 -19.53
CA ALA A 137 8.57 -13.21 -19.46
C ALA A 137 7.19 -13.43 -18.79
N ILE A 138 6.88 -12.66 -17.74
CA ILE A 138 5.56 -12.66 -17.10
C ILE A 138 4.48 -12.17 -18.06
N GLN A 139 4.72 -11.06 -18.75
CA GLN A 139 3.77 -10.49 -19.72
C GLN A 139 3.45 -11.49 -20.83
N ASP A 140 4.48 -12.06 -21.46
CA ASP A 140 4.32 -13.05 -22.54
C ASP A 140 3.52 -14.28 -22.06
N CYS A 141 3.74 -14.71 -20.81
CA CYS A 141 2.97 -15.79 -20.21
C CYS A 141 1.51 -15.43 -19.95
N ASN A 142 1.21 -14.21 -19.47
CA ASN A 142 -0.16 -13.74 -19.27
C ASN A 142 -0.93 -13.56 -20.58
N GLU A 143 -0.23 -13.20 -21.66
CA GLU A 143 -0.79 -13.03 -23.01
C GLU A 143 -0.93 -14.36 -23.77
N ALA A 144 -0.70 -15.50 -23.10
CA ALA A 144 -0.72 -16.84 -23.68
C ALA A 144 0.23 -17.00 -24.88
N ASN A 145 1.40 -16.35 -24.82
CA ASN A 145 2.45 -16.41 -25.83
C ASN A 145 3.72 -17.12 -25.29
N PRO A 146 3.66 -18.45 -25.08
CA PRO A 146 4.70 -19.22 -24.43
C PRO A 146 6.00 -19.28 -25.25
N GLU A 147 5.93 -19.18 -26.57
CA GLU A 147 7.12 -19.20 -27.45
C GLU A 147 8.01 -17.96 -27.21
N ASN A 148 7.40 -16.79 -27.11
CA ASN A 148 8.10 -15.55 -26.75
C ASN A 148 8.63 -15.60 -25.31
N ALA A 149 7.79 -16.10 -24.39
CA ALA A 149 8.17 -16.24 -22.98
C ALA A 149 9.43 -17.10 -22.83
N ILE A 150 9.55 -18.21 -23.57
CA ILE A 150 10.67 -19.15 -23.45
C ILE A 150 12.00 -18.54 -23.84
N GLY A 151 12.04 -17.72 -24.90
CA GLY A 151 13.26 -17.02 -25.29
C GLY A 151 13.78 -16.18 -24.12
N THR A 152 12.90 -15.43 -23.47
CA THR A 152 13.21 -14.59 -22.32
C THR A 152 13.56 -15.42 -21.07
N ILE A 153 12.81 -16.48 -20.79
CA ILE A 153 13.03 -17.38 -19.65
C ILE A 153 14.40 -18.07 -19.78
N ARG A 154 14.81 -18.53 -20.98
CA ARG A 154 16.14 -19.12 -21.21
C ARG A 154 17.27 -18.16 -20.84
N ILE A 155 17.12 -16.87 -21.16
CA ILE A 155 18.08 -15.83 -20.77
C ILE A 155 18.13 -15.67 -19.24
N LEU A 156 16.97 -15.69 -18.57
CA LEU A 156 16.91 -15.59 -17.11
C LEU A 156 17.52 -16.84 -16.42
N VAL A 157 17.30 -18.03 -16.98
CA VAL A 157 17.94 -19.27 -16.51
C VAL A 157 19.47 -19.22 -16.71
N SER A 158 19.94 -18.79 -17.89
CA SER A 158 21.39 -18.71 -18.17
C SER A 158 22.11 -17.69 -17.28
N LYS A 159 21.42 -16.60 -16.92
CA LYS A 159 21.89 -15.61 -15.95
C LYS A 159 21.79 -16.09 -14.49
N LYS A 160 21.32 -17.31 -14.24
CA LYS A 160 21.16 -17.87 -12.90
C LYS A 160 20.23 -16.99 -12.04
N LEU A 161 19.06 -16.65 -12.59
CA LEU A 161 18.06 -15.83 -11.90
C LEU A 161 16.77 -16.60 -11.58
N LEU A 162 16.57 -17.78 -12.18
CA LEU A 162 15.40 -18.62 -11.94
C LEU A 162 15.75 -19.92 -11.20
N THR A 163 14.84 -20.31 -10.31
CA THR A 163 14.95 -21.54 -9.52
C THR A 163 14.01 -22.64 -10.04
N LYS A 164 14.32 -23.90 -9.71
CA LYS A 164 13.44 -25.04 -10.04
C LYS A 164 12.01 -24.87 -9.52
N GLN A 165 11.84 -24.21 -8.38
CA GLN A 165 10.53 -23.99 -7.76
C GLN A 165 9.61 -23.12 -8.62
N GLN A 166 10.15 -22.12 -9.33
CA GLN A 166 9.35 -21.25 -10.21
C GLN A 166 8.79 -21.98 -11.44
N PHE A 167 9.38 -23.11 -11.81
CA PHE A 167 8.85 -23.98 -12.85
C PHE A 167 7.90 -25.05 -12.29
N GLN A 168 7.98 -25.35 -11.00
CA GLN A 168 7.05 -26.28 -10.34
C GLN A 168 5.74 -25.59 -9.96
N ASN A 169 5.83 -24.33 -9.50
CA ASN A 169 4.72 -23.53 -9.00
C ASN A 169 4.72 -22.11 -9.59
N GLY A 170 3.56 -21.48 -9.69
CA GLY A 170 3.42 -20.09 -10.12
C GLY A 170 3.31 -19.89 -11.63
N ILE A 171 3.47 -18.64 -12.07
CA ILE A 171 3.14 -18.22 -13.44
C ILE A 171 3.90 -18.98 -14.54
N PHE A 172 5.19 -19.28 -14.35
CA PHE A 172 5.94 -20.05 -15.36
C PHE A 172 5.55 -21.53 -15.39
N ALA A 173 5.14 -22.10 -14.25
CA ALA A 173 4.63 -23.46 -14.20
C ALA A 173 3.31 -23.62 -14.96
N GLU A 174 2.42 -22.64 -14.83
CA GLU A 174 1.14 -22.55 -15.53
C GLU A 174 1.33 -22.30 -17.02
N CYS A 175 2.13 -21.29 -17.36
CA CYS A 175 2.49 -20.91 -18.74
C CYS A 175 3.09 -22.07 -19.54
N LEU A 176 3.93 -22.90 -18.90
CA LEU A 176 4.60 -24.03 -19.55
C LEU A 176 3.86 -25.38 -19.37
N SER A 177 2.64 -25.38 -18.82
CA SER A 177 1.88 -26.62 -18.56
C SER A 177 1.59 -27.41 -19.84
N GLY A 178 1.32 -26.73 -20.96
CA GLY A 178 1.15 -27.32 -22.29
C GLY A 178 2.45 -27.74 -22.98
N TYR A 179 3.61 -27.47 -22.38
CA TYR A 179 4.92 -27.63 -23.01
C TYR A 179 5.91 -28.39 -22.11
N PRO A 180 5.64 -29.68 -21.80
CA PRO A 180 6.39 -30.44 -20.82
C PRO A 180 7.88 -30.60 -21.16
N SER A 181 8.22 -30.67 -22.46
CA SER A 181 9.62 -30.77 -22.91
C SER A 181 10.43 -29.52 -22.57
N TRP A 182 9.88 -28.34 -22.86
CA TRP A 182 10.52 -27.06 -22.54
C TRP A 182 10.58 -26.84 -21.04
N LYS A 183 9.52 -27.19 -20.32
CA LYS A 183 9.49 -27.15 -18.86
C LYS A 183 10.61 -27.99 -18.25
N LYS A 184 10.82 -29.22 -18.74
CA LYS A 184 11.89 -30.11 -18.28
C LYS A 184 13.29 -29.53 -18.57
N GLU A 185 13.52 -29.07 -19.79
CA GLU A 185 14.79 -28.41 -20.20
C GLU A 185 15.14 -27.25 -19.26
N LEU A 186 14.19 -26.34 -19.05
CA LEU A 186 14.38 -25.15 -18.21
C LEU A 186 14.60 -25.52 -16.73
N MET A 187 13.88 -26.52 -16.23
CA MET A 187 14.06 -27.04 -14.86
C MET A 187 15.43 -27.66 -14.62
N GLU A 188 15.98 -28.38 -15.60
CA GLU A 188 17.31 -28.99 -15.50
C GLU A 188 18.42 -27.93 -15.49
N ALA A 189 18.24 -26.85 -16.26
CA ALA A 189 19.19 -25.74 -16.34
C ALA A 189 19.04 -24.70 -15.18
N ALA A 190 17.91 -24.68 -14.48
CA ALA A 190 17.65 -23.76 -13.37
C ALA A 190 18.49 -24.08 -12.13
N ILE A 191 18.81 -23.06 -11.33
CA ILE A 191 19.58 -23.26 -10.10
C ILE A 191 18.73 -24.04 -9.10
N SER A 192 19.38 -24.97 -8.41
CA SER A 192 18.88 -25.53 -7.16
C SER A 192 19.13 -24.53 -6.03
N ASN A 193 18.33 -23.47 -5.94
CA ASN A 193 18.40 -22.50 -4.83
C ASN A 193 17.01 -22.41 -4.16
N PRO A 194 16.91 -22.54 -2.82
CA PRO A 194 15.64 -22.34 -2.10
C PRO A 194 15.15 -20.88 -2.10
N ILE A 195 16.00 -19.91 -2.42
CA ILE A 195 15.62 -18.49 -2.47
C ILE A 195 15.15 -18.14 -3.89
N SER A 196 13.84 -18.01 -4.04
CA SER A 196 13.19 -17.58 -5.27
C SER A 196 13.36 -16.06 -5.48
N TYR A 197 13.75 -15.62 -6.67
CA TYR A 197 13.77 -14.18 -7.02
C TYR A 197 12.38 -13.55 -6.87
N GLN A 198 11.33 -14.32 -7.18
CA GLN A 198 9.95 -13.90 -6.91
C GLN A 198 9.70 -13.71 -5.42
N LYS A 199 10.21 -14.61 -4.57
CA LYS A 199 10.09 -14.48 -3.12
C LYS A 199 10.88 -13.28 -2.60
N LEU A 200 12.06 -12.98 -3.15
CA LEU A 200 12.79 -11.75 -2.81
C LEU A 200 12.02 -10.50 -3.22
N LEU A 201 11.40 -10.51 -4.40
CA LEU A 201 10.58 -9.39 -4.87
C LEU A 201 9.31 -9.23 -4.01
N GLU A 202 8.64 -10.33 -3.66
CA GLU A 202 7.45 -10.37 -2.79
C GLU A 202 7.80 -9.98 -1.34
N ASP A 203 8.86 -10.53 -0.76
CA ASP A 203 9.36 -10.18 0.58
C ASP A 203 9.85 -8.72 0.61
N GLU A 204 10.43 -8.18 -0.47
CA GLU A 204 10.75 -6.75 -0.58
C GLU A 204 9.51 -5.88 -0.72
N ILE A 205 8.47 -6.34 -1.44
CA ILE A 205 7.17 -5.65 -1.54
C ILE A 205 6.46 -5.63 -0.18
N ASP A 206 6.58 -6.70 0.61
CA ASP A 206 5.90 -6.87 1.89
C ASP A 206 6.67 -6.26 3.06
N ALA A 207 8.01 -6.34 3.06
CA ALA A 207 8.86 -5.83 4.13
C ALA A 207 9.18 -4.32 4.02
N SER A 208 8.98 -3.70 2.84
CA SER A 208 9.36 -2.29 2.62
C SER A 208 8.37 -1.26 3.11
N HIS A 209 7.16 -1.64 3.56
CA HIS A 209 6.18 -0.68 4.01
C HIS A 209 5.65 -0.99 5.40
N SER A 210 6.07 -0.19 6.39
CA SER A 210 5.61 -0.27 7.79
C SER A 210 4.10 -0.09 7.99
N HIS A 211 3.33 0.15 6.92
CA HIS A 211 1.92 0.51 6.96
C HIS A 211 1.13 -0.03 5.75
N LYS A 212 1.60 -1.09 5.06
CA LYS A 212 1.02 -1.63 3.81
C LYS A 212 -0.51 -1.77 3.85
N GLU A 213 -1.08 -2.12 5.01
CA GLU A 213 -2.53 -2.28 5.23
C GLU A 213 -3.30 -0.95 5.23
N ILE A 214 -2.64 0.15 5.61
CA ILE A 214 -3.17 1.53 5.64
C ILE A 214 -3.08 2.18 4.26
N TRP A 215 -2.03 1.82 3.50
CA TRP A 215 -1.76 2.31 2.14
C TRP A 215 -2.54 1.53 1.08
N ASP A 216 -2.69 0.23 1.27
CA ASP A 216 -3.45 -0.65 0.40
C ASP A 216 -4.93 -0.68 0.82
N MET A 217 -5.56 0.50 0.85
CA MET A 217 -7.02 0.61 0.93
C MET A 217 -7.72 0.03 -0.30
N LYS A 218 -6.97 -0.37 -1.33
CA LYS A 218 -7.46 -1.23 -2.41
C LYS A 218 -7.74 -2.63 -1.90
N TYR A 219 -7.05 -3.16 -0.88
CA TYR A 219 -7.47 -4.38 -0.20
C TYR A 219 -8.86 -4.19 0.42
N ALA A 220 -9.09 -3.12 1.17
CA ALA A 220 -10.42 -2.80 1.70
C ALA A 220 -11.43 -2.66 0.56
N ARG A 221 -11.15 -1.85 -0.47
CA ARG A 221 -12.02 -1.66 -1.64
C ARG A 221 -12.26 -2.95 -2.44
N LYS A 222 -11.28 -3.82 -2.60
CA LYS A 222 -11.38 -5.12 -3.28
C LYS A 222 -12.16 -6.12 -2.45
N GLU A 223 -11.94 -6.19 -1.14
CA GLU A 223 -12.76 -6.98 -0.20
C GLU A 223 -14.22 -6.48 -0.19
N LEU A 224 -14.41 -5.18 -0.32
CA LEU A 224 -15.72 -4.57 -0.53
C LEU A 224 -16.26 -5.00 -1.91
N GLU A 225 -15.55 -4.81 -3.02
CA GLU A 225 -16.03 -5.10 -4.38
C GLU A 225 -16.24 -6.61 -4.66
N GLN A 226 -15.49 -7.51 -4.01
CA GLN A 226 -15.60 -8.96 -4.17
C GLN A 226 -16.87 -9.56 -3.52
N LYS A 227 -17.48 -8.85 -2.57
CA LYS A 227 -18.75 -9.27 -1.96
C LYS A 227 -19.88 -8.60 -2.74
N ASN A 228 -20.82 -9.39 -3.28
CA ASN A 228 -22.00 -8.97 -4.06
C ASN A 228 -22.94 -7.95 -3.39
N ASP A 229 -22.58 -7.40 -2.24
CA ASP A 229 -23.31 -6.32 -1.59
C ASP A 229 -22.96 -4.96 -2.24
N PRO A 230 -23.86 -3.98 -2.27
CA PRO A 230 -23.49 -2.61 -2.62
C PRO A 230 -22.55 -2.01 -1.56
N LEU A 231 -21.72 -1.04 -1.95
CA LEU A 231 -20.98 -0.22 -0.98
C LEU A 231 -21.97 0.52 -0.07
N PRO A 232 -21.64 0.77 1.20
CA PRO A 232 -22.47 1.61 2.05
C PRO A 232 -22.66 3.00 1.41
N GLU A 233 -23.89 3.52 1.48
CA GLU A 233 -24.21 4.86 1.02
C GLU A 233 -23.30 5.92 1.67
N PRO A 234 -22.86 6.95 0.94
CA PRO A 234 -22.09 8.05 1.47
C PRO A 234 -22.76 8.68 2.70
N ASN A 235 -22.14 8.55 3.87
CA ASN A 235 -22.59 9.15 5.12
C ASN A 235 -22.17 10.63 5.16
N LYS A 236 -22.96 11.48 4.49
CA LYS A 236 -22.79 12.93 4.48
C LYS A 236 -22.62 13.52 5.88
N LYS A 237 -23.33 12.97 6.87
CA LYS A 237 -23.24 13.39 8.27
C LYS A 237 -21.85 13.14 8.85
N LEU A 238 -21.24 11.98 8.61
CA LEU A 238 -19.87 11.70 9.08
C LEU A 238 -18.86 12.66 8.42
N THR A 239 -19.02 12.95 7.13
CA THR A 239 -18.18 13.93 6.43
C THR A 239 -18.33 15.33 6.99
N GLU A 240 -19.55 15.78 7.25
CA GLU A 240 -19.81 17.08 7.88
C GLU A 240 -19.15 17.17 9.27
N ILE A 241 -19.30 16.13 10.10
CA ILE A 241 -18.65 16.04 11.41
C ILE A 241 -17.12 16.14 11.25
N TRP A 242 -16.53 15.41 10.31
CA TRP A 242 -15.08 15.46 10.05
C TRP A 242 -14.61 16.84 9.60
N VAL A 243 -15.32 17.49 8.68
CA VAL A 243 -15.01 18.84 8.20
C VAL A 243 -15.11 19.87 9.34
N ASN A 244 -16.16 19.79 10.14
CA ASN A 244 -16.38 20.67 11.29
C ASN A 244 -15.31 20.45 12.36
N PHE A 245 -14.94 19.20 12.64
CA PHE A 245 -13.87 18.84 13.56
C PHE A 245 -12.55 19.47 13.12
N LYS A 246 -12.16 19.31 11.84
CA LYS A 246 -10.94 19.92 11.31
C LYS A 246 -10.94 21.44 11.43
N SER A 247 -12.05 22.06 11.04
CA SER A 247 -12.20 23.52 11.12
C SER A 247 -12.09 24.03 12.56
N ALA A 248 -12.66 23.30 13.53
CA ALA A 248 -12.57 23.63 14.95
C ALA A 248 -11.12 23.55 15.48
N ILE A 249 -10.38 22.49 15.14
CA ILE A 249 -8.95 22.35 15.51
C ILE A 249 -8.11 23.46 14.88
N GLN A 250 -8.30 23.74 13.59
CA GLN A 250 -7.58 24.80 12.88
C GLN A 250 -7.86 26.19 13.46
N SER A 251 -9.10 26.43 13.90
CA SER A 251 -9.57 27.71 14.43
C SER A 251 -9.33 27.89 15.94
N GLY A 252 -8.69 26.96 16.64
CA GLY A 252 -8.45 27.12 18.07
C GLY A 252 -9.63 26.76 18.99
N LYS A 253 -10.74 26.23 18.45
CA LYS A 253 -12.02 26.08 19.16
C LYS A 253 -12.13 24.74 19.90
N SER A 254 -11.40 24.58 21.01
CA SER A 254 -11.31 23.31 21.77
C SER A 254 -12.67 22.70 22.17
N ALA A 255 -13.62 23.50 22.67
CA ALA A 255 -14.94 23.00 23.06
C ALA A 255 -15.70 22.43 21.86
N GLN A 256 -15.66 23.11 20.72
CA GLN A 256 -16.28 22.65 19.48
C GLN A 256 -15.56 21.40 18.94
N ALA A 257 -14.23 21.37 18.98
CA ALA A 257 -13.45 20.21 18.55
C ALA A 257 -13.77 18.96 19.38
N ASN A 258 -13.87 19.08 20.70
CA ASN A 258 -14.27 17.97 21.58
C ASN A 258 -15.70 17.50 21.30
N GLN A 259 -16.64 18.42 21.05
CA GLN A 259 -18.01 18.06 20.68
C GLN A 259 -18.07 17.29 19.36
N GLU A 260 -17.35 17.75 18.32
CA GLU A 260 -17.30 17.06 17.03
C GLU A 260 -16.57 15.71 17.12
N LEU A 261 -15.53 15.59 17.96
CA LEU A 261 -14.84 14.33 18.23
C LEU A 261 -15.78 13.26 18.81
N VAL A 262 -16.58 13.61 19.82
CA VAL A 262 -17.56 12.69 20.42
C VAL A 262 -18.61 12.27 19.39
N LYS A 263 -19.09 13.19 18.56
CA LYS A 263 -20.02 12.88 17.46
C LYS A 263 -19.40 11.92 16.46
N LEU A 264 -18.13 12.15 16.10
CA LEU A 264 -17.38 11.34 15.15
C LEU A 264 -17.21 9.89 15.67
N GLN A 265 -16.77 9.72 16.91
CA GLN A 265 -16.64 8.41 17.56
C GLN A 265 -17.98 7.68 17.65
N SER A 266 -19.06 8.39 17.99
CA SER A 266 -20.42 7.83 18.05
C SER A 266 -20.91 7.33 16.69
N GLU A 267 -20.72 8.14 15.65
CA GLU A 267 -21.13 7.80 14.29
C GLU A 267 -20.32 6.62 13.74
N LEU A 268 -19.00 6.59 13.97
CA LEU A 268 -18.15 5.44 13.62
C LEU A 268 -18.55 4.17 14.35
N LYS A 269 -18.91 4.26 15.65
CA LYS A 269 -19.42 3.11 16.41
C LYS A 269 -20.75 2.61 15.84
N SER A 270 -21.65 3.51 15.45
CA SER A 270 -22.92 3.15 14.79
C SER A 270 -22.67 2.44 13.46
N LEU A 271 -21.73 2.93 12.65
CA LEU A 271 -21.35 2.30 11.39
C LEU A 271 -20.73 0.91 11.60
N LYS A 272 -19.85 0.74 12.59
CA LYS A 272 -19.29 -0.56 12.97
C LYS A 272 -20.38 -1.56 13.39
N ALA A 273 -21.40 -1.09 14.10
CA ALA A 273 -22.52 -1.93 14.55
C ALA A 273 -23.38 -2.47 13.40
N LYS A 274 -23.38 -1.83 12.22
CA LYS A 274 -24.04 -2.36 11.01
C LYS A 274 -23.34 -3.61 10.46
N GLY A 275 -22.10 -3.87 10.87
CA GLY A 275 -21.33 -5.04 10.44
C GLY A 275 -20.89 -4.99 8.97
N GLY A 276 -20.36 -6.12 8.50
CA GLY A 276 -19.95 -6.31 7.11
C GLY A 276 -19.05 -5.20 6.57
N LYS A 277 -19.40 -4.67 5.40
CA LYS A 277 -18.68 -3.58 4.70
C LYS A 277 -18.59 -2.29 5.50
N SER A 278 -19.66 -1.94 6.22
CA SER A 278 -19.71 -0.71 7.03
C SER A 278 -18.69 -0.75 8.16
N LYS A 279 -18.43 -1.93 8.73
CA LYS A 279 -17.41 -2.13 9.76
C LYS A 279 -16.00 -1.90 9.23
N ILE A 280 -15.67 -2.52 8.09
CA ILE A 280 -14.34 -2.39 7.46
C ILE A 280 -14.05 -0.91 7.15
N ILE A 281 -15.00 -0.21 6.53
CA ILE A 281 -14.84 1.22 6.21
C ILE A 281 -14.65 2.06 7.48
N ALA A 282 -15.45 1.82 8.52
CA ALA A 282 -15.34 2.56 9.77
C ALA A 282 -14.01 2.33 10.49
N GLU A 283 -13.46 1.11 10.46
CA GLU A 283 -12.15 0.80 11.03
C GLU A 283 -11.02 1.49 10.27
N SER A 284 -11.08 1.50 8.93
CA SER A 284 -10.09 2.22 8.12
C SER A 284 -10.11 3.72 8.33
N ILE A 285 -11.30 4.31 8.52
CA ILE A 285 -11.43 5.74 8.81
C ILE A 285 -10.93 6.06 10.21
N GLU A 286 -11.25 5.23 11.19
CA GLU A 286 -10.75 5.40 12.55
C GLU A 286 -9.22 5.37 12.60
N LEU A 287 -8.60 4.49 11.81
CA LEU A 287 -7.17 4.45 11.64
C LEU A 287 -6.62 5.74 10.99
N ALA A 288 -7.20 6.17 9.86
CA ALA A 288 -6.79 7.39 9.15
C ALA A 288 -6.89 8.63 10.06
N ILE A 289 -7.99 8.78 10.80
CA ILE A 289 -8.20 9.90 11.73
C ILE A 289 -7.19 9.86 12.88
N GLY A 290 -6.96 8.67 13.46
CA GLY A 290 -5.99 8.49 14.52
C GLY A 290 -4.57 8.87 14.11
N LEU A 291 -4.18 8.56 12.86
CA LEU A 291 -2.87 8.95 12.33
C LEU A 291 -2.77 10.46 12.11
N ILE A 292 -3.81 11.09 11.55
CA ILE A 292 -3.88 12.55 11.39
C ILE A 292 -3.74 13.25 12.74
N LEU A 293 -4.47 12.80 13.76
CA LEU A 293 -4.43 13.43 15.08
C LEU A 293 -3.11 13.25 15.83
N LYS A 294 -2.37 12.17 15.54
CA LYS A 294 -1.11 11.88 16.21
C LYS A 294 0.09 12.49 15.52
N GLN A 295 0.06 12.62 14.19
CA GLN A 295 1.30 12.79 13.42
C GLN A 295 1.29 13.95 12.42
N ASP A 296 0.13 14.50 12.06
CA ASP A 296 0.07 15.66 11.17
C ASP A 296 0.74 16.87 11.81
N LYS A 297 1.73 17.45 11.12
CA LYS A 297 2.58 18.53 11.67
C LYS A 297 1.83 19.83 11.96
N ASP A 298 0.74 20.09 11.23
CA ASP A 298 -0.06 21.31 11.39
C ASP A 298 -1.25 21.10 12.33
N PHE A 299 -1.73 19.86 12.40
CA PHE A 299 -2.97 19.47 13.06
C PHE A 299 -2.74 18.82 14.43
N ALA A 300 -1.78 17.89 14.55
CA ALA A 300 -1.50 17.16 15.79
C ALA A 300 -1.03 18.07 16.94
N PRO A 301 -0.13 19.05 16.74
CA PRO A 301 0.24 19.97 17.82
C PRO A 301 -0.93 20.81 18.33
N LYS A 302 -1.85 21.21 17.44
CA LYS A 302 -3.05 21.97 17.81
C LYS A 302 -4.04 21.09 18.58
N ALA A 303 -4.29 19.88 18.09
CA ALA A 303 -5.13 18.91 18.78
C ALA A 303 -4.59 18.58 20.18
N SER A 304 -3.29 18.29 20.29
CA SER A 304 -2.62 18.01 21.56
C SER A 304 -2.74 19.17 22.56
N LYS A 305 -2.48 20.41 22.12
CA LYS A 305 -2.66 21.62 22.94
C LYS A 305 -4.10 21.81 23.44
N MET A 306 -5.08 21.28 22.71
CA MET A 306 -6.50 21.35 23.08
C MET A 306 -6.95 20.19 23.98
N GLY A 307 -6.05 19.26 24.34
CA GLY A 307 -6.38 18.06 25.11
C GLY A 307 -7.19 17.03 24.32
N ILE A 308 -7.14 17.09 22.98
CA ILE A 308 -7.84 16.16 22.10
C ILE A 308 -7.07 14.83 22.06
N VAL A 309 -7.74 13.74 22.44
CA VAL A 309 -7.18 12.38 22.43
C VAL A 309 -8.11 11.48 21.60
N TRP A 310 -7.53 10.78 20.62
CA TRP A 310 -8.21 9.79 19.77
C TRP A 310 -8.25 8.42 20.43
#